data_AF-A0A350YY06-F1
#
_entry.id   AF-A0A350YY06-F1
#
_cell.length_a   1.000
_cell.length_b   1.000
_cell.length_c   1.000
_cell.angle_alpha   90.00
_cell.angle_beta   90.00
_cell.angle_gamma   90.00
#
_symmetry.space_group_name_H-M   'P 1'
#
loop_
_entity.id
_entity.type
_entity.pdbx_description
1 polymer ?
#
loop_
_entity_poly.entity_id
_entity_poly.type
_entity_poly.pdbx_seq_one_letter_code
_entity_poly.pdbx_strand_id
1 'polypeptide(L)'
;MEDNDEMKSVNDENNKVINYMPNPHFSWNRPVDLSIDEEYQIQIAKDKSFKKIIRDERIKVVTRYIPVDHLEPSVYWWRVKRLKSGNWSDSIMMEVRIPENKYMIPKDSSAQKVTEIIKTAALNTPAIVYFEQGDYYFSSDDNVPMVSLENTRDLVIDGQNSKIILNGTLLDIKFSERITIKDLKISPSKPGYTLVRLVKKDIENKELFIKIEPGYDNDFNYYFNKEVSAGNFLAFMETDPLLYGKYKRYAFISSTKAASEKEDEDTGLYSIKPVDESVQKYIEVDDIAIATKYRKSWINLNNTKECTFSNITLTALPGAMCDGSNNSAKSYLKVRVVCENEGDFFGGHSAVENGRIGLWAEGCEFECLPDDGPAAQSFRMTISSADYSKNLIKINNHYFNREILAGCKVSLINIKEKSAVIDDVMDATKGTAQMEIVLNTKLSDLAENLNIHSESEWTGIYLYVDS
;
A
#
# COMPACT_ATOMS: atom_id res chain seq x y z
N MET A 1 -2.81 40.27 7.44
CA MET A 1 -1.60 39.61 6.92
C MET A 1 -2.08 38.78 5.76
N GLU A 2 -1.67 39.15 4.56
CA GLU A 2 -1.91 38.35 3.35
C GLU A 2 -1.00 37.13 3.43
N ASP A 3 -1.54 36.01 3.90
CA ASP A 3 -0.87 34.71 3.76
C ASP A 3 -0.94 34.34 2.28
N ASN A 4 0.13 34.65 1.55
CA ASN A 4 0.39 34.05 0.25
C ASN A 4 0.61 32.55 0.50
N ASP A 5 -0.40 31.74 0.17
CA ASP A 5 -0.34 30.29 0.06
C ASP A 5 0.71 29.90 -1.00
N GLU A 6 2.01 29.96 -0.66
CA GLU A 6 3.13 29.67 -1.56
C GLU A 6 3.21 28.17 -1.88
N MET A 7 2.44 27.74 -2.89
CA MET A 7 2.49 26.37 -3.42
C MET A 7 3.92 25.91 -3.72
N LYS A 8 4.37 24.83 -3.05
CA LYS A 8 5.59 24.13 -3.44
C LYS A 8 5.33 23.24 -4.67
N SER A 9 5.67 23.77 -5.85
CA SER A 9 6.17 22.95 -6.96
C SER A 9 7.56 23.46 -7.31
N VAL A 10 8.50 22.56 -7.60
CA VAL A 10 9.90 22.89 -7.94
C VAL A 10 9.92 23.99 -9.02
N ASN A 11 10.30 25.20 -8.61
CA ASN A 11 10.30 26.38 -9.46
C ASN A 11 11.55 26.38 -10.34
N ASP A 12 11.34 26.08 -11.62
CA ASP A 12 12.11 26.73 -12.68
C ASP A 12 11.65 28.21 -12.74
N GLU A 13 12.51 29.13 -13.19
CA GLU A 13 12.38 30.61 -13.06
C GLU A 13 11.10 31.23 -13.70
N ASN A 14 10.13 30.42 -14.14
CA ASN A 14 8.91 30.80 -14.87
C ASN A 14 7.58 30.17 -14.36
N ASN A 15 7.49 29.62 -13.14
CA ASN A 15 6.27 28.96 -12.61
C ASN A 15 5.71 27.85 -13.54
N LYS A 16 6.59 27.14 -14.24
CA LYS A 16 6.24 26.07 -15.17
C LYS A 16 6.59 24.71 -14.56
N VAL A 17 5.59 23.85 -14.41
CA VAL A 17 5.79 22.46 -13.97
C VAL A 17 5.78 21.54 -15.18
N ILE A 18 6.85 20.76 -15.39
CA ILE A 18 6.85 19.68 -16.38
C ILE A 18 6.51 18.37 -15.66
N ASN A 19 5.53 17.62 -16.16
CA ASN A 19 5.13 16.35 -15.59
C ASN A 19 5.11 15.27 -16.69
N TYR A 20 5.69 14.10 -16.38
CA TYR A 20 5.73 12.95 -17.29
C TYR A 20 4.69 11.88 -16.95
N MET A 21 3.97 12.04 -15.83
CA MET A 21 2.95 11.11 -15.37
C MET A 21 1.62 11.40 -16.06
N PRO A 22 0.90 10.37 -16.56
CA PRO A 22 -0.40 10.54 -17.19
C PRO A 22 -1.48 11.01 -16.22
N ASN A 23 -1.33 10.72 -14.91
CA ASN A 23 -2.21 11.20 -13.84
C ASN A 23 -1.39 12.08 -12.88
N PRO A 24 -1.17 13.38 -13.19
CA PRO A 24 -0.41 14.28 -12.34
C PRO A 24 -0.99 14.41 -10.93
N HIS A 25 -0.11 14.45 -9.93
CA HIS A 25 -0.47 14.79 -8.56
C HIS A 25 -0.47 16.31 -8.43
N PHE A 26 -1.65 16.89 -8.24
CA PHE A 26 -1.80 18.30 -7.92
C PHE A 26 -1.82 18.44 -6.40
N SER A 27 -0.94 19.27 -5.83
CA SER A 27 -0.89 19.51 -4.40
C SER A 27 -0.73 20.99 -4.11
N TRP A 28 -1.25 21.42 -2.97
CA TRP A 28 -1.14 22.79 -2.50
C TRP A 28 -0.85 22.82 -1.02
N ASN A 29 -0.39 23.97 -0.54
CA ASN A 29 -0.10 24.13 0.86
C ASN A 29 -1.36 23.95 1.69
N ARG A 30 -1.19 23.25 2.81
CA ARG A 30 -2.20 23.15 3.84
C ARG A 30 -2.03 24.34 4.78
N PRO A 31 -3.02 25.24 4.90
CA PRO A 31 -3.01 26.29 5.90
C PRO A 31 -2.95 25.69 7.32
N VAL A 32 -2.29 26.40 8.24
CA VAL A 32 -2.18 25.98 9.64
C VAL A 32 -3.52 25.99 10.38
N ASP A 33 -4.51 26.75 9.88
CA ASP A 33 -5.84 26.93 10.46
C ASP A 33 -6.88 25.93 9.92
N LEU A 34 -6.46 24.82 9.30
CA LEU A 34 -7.38 23.94 8.59
C LEU A 34 -8.34 23.19 9.53
N SER A 35 -9.64 23.38 9.31
CA SER A 35 -10.71 22.58 9.91
C SER A 35 -10.93 21.28 9.13
N ILE A 36 -11.42 20.22 9.82
CA ILE A 36 -11.86 18.97 9.18
C ILE A 36 -13.10 19.15 8.29
N ASP A 37 -13.79 20.29 8.38
CA ASP A 37 -14.91 20.64 7.50
C ASP A 37 -14.47 21.60 6.37
N GLU A 38 -13.16 21.75 6.15
CA GLU A 38 -12.66 22.57 5.05
C GLU A 38 -12.85 21.86 3.71
N GLU A 39 -13.33 22.62 2.73
CA GLU A 39 -13.52 22.16 1.36
C GLU A 39 -12.77 23.07 0.39
N TYR A 40 -12.17 22.45 -0.61
CA TYR A 40 -11.49 23.10 -1.72
C TYR A 40 -12.24 22.85 -3.02
N GLN A 41 -12.07 23.75 -3.97
CA GLN A 41 -12.42 23.51 -5.37
C GLN A 41 -11.17 23.67 -6.21
N ILE A 42 -10.86 22.68 -7.05
CA ILE A 42 -9.75 22.73 -8.01
C ILE A 42 -10.30 22.79 -9.42
N GLN A 43 -9.74 23.66 -10.25
CA GLN A 43 -10.00 23.70 -11.69
C GLN A 43 -8.73 23.38 -12.46
N ILE A 44 -8.88 22.57 -13.50
CA ILE A 44 -7.84 22.31 -14.51
C ILE A 44 -8.43 22.68 -15.87
N ALA A 45 -7.69 23.44 -16.67
CA ALA A 45 -8.15 23.97 -17.95
C ALA A 45 -7.07 23.91 -19.04
N LYS A 46 -7.51 23.97 -20.30
CA LYS A 46 -6.67 24.07 -21.51
C LYS A 46 -6.34 25.52 -21.90
N ASP A 47 -6.72 26.51 -21.10
CA ASP A 47 -6.35 27.90 -21.28
C ASP A 47 -6.23 28.64 -19.94
N LYS A 48 -5.36 29.66 -19.89
CA LYS A 48 -5.10 30.46 -18.69
C LYS A 48 -6.33 31.21 -18.17
N SER A 49 -7.32 31.49 -19.03
CA SER A 49 -8.55 32.19 -18.63
C SER A 49 -9.63 31.27 -18.08
N PHE A 50 -9.36 29.96 -17.98
CA PHE A 50 -10.31 28.94 -17.49
C PHE A 50 -11.65 28.95 -18.26
N LYS A 51 -11.61 29.19 -19.59
CA LYS A 51 -12.80 29.08 -20.46
C LYS A 51 -13.01 27.66 -20.99
N LYS A 52 -11.96 26.86 -21.05
CA LYS A 52 -11.92 25.45 -21.48
C LYS A 52 -11.51 24.58 -20.29
N ILE A 53 -12.36 24.56 -19.27
CA ILE A 53 -12.20 23.72 -18.09
C ILE A 53 -12.38 22.26 -18.51
N ILE A 54 -11.46 21.40 -18.08
CA ILE A 54 -11.54 19.95 -18.30
C ILE A 54 -11.83 19.19 -17.01
N ARG A 55 -11.52 19.78 -15.85
CA ARG A 55 -11.85 19.25 -14.52
C ARG A 55 -12.23 20.39 -13.61
N ASP A 56 -13.28 20.19 -12.83
CA ASP A 56 -13.75 21.13 -11.82
C ASP A 56 -14.28 20.34 -10.63
N GLU A 57 -13.40 20.08 -9.66
CA GLU A 57 -13.65 19.13 -8.59
C GLU A 57 -13.72 19.80 -7.23
N ARG A 58 -14.56 19.23 -6.35
CA ARG A 58 -14.62 19.61 -4.94
C ARG A 58 -13.95 18.55 -4.08
N ILE A 59 -13.10 19.00 -3.17
CA ILE A 59 -12.23 18.13 -2.39
C ILE A 59 -12.35 18.51 -0.92
N LYS A 60 -12.64 17.53 -0.08
CA LYS A 60 -12.78 17.74 1.37
C LYS A 60 -11.47 17.44 2.08
N VAL A 61 -11.06 18.31 3.00
CA VAL A 61 -10.00 18.12 4.01
C VAL A 61 -8.57 17.98 3.49
N VAL A 62 -8.37 17.42 2.31
CA VAL A 62 -7.05 17.12 1.74
C VAL A 62 -6.61 18.22 0.79
N THR A 63 -5.30 18.50 0.78
CA THR A 63 -4.70 19.53 -0.08
C THR A 63 -4.00 18.94 -1.30
N ARG A 64 -4.66 17.94 -1.90
CA ARG A 64 -4.20 17.29 -3.13
C ARG A 64 -5.37 16.79 -3.97
N TYR A 65 -5.10 16.61 -5.26
CA TYR A 65 -6.01 16.05 -6.24
C TYR A 65 -5.24 15.21 -7.26
N ILE A 66 -5.79 14.05 -7.65
CA ILE A 66 -5.27 13.24 -8.75
C ILE A 66 -6.45 12.93 -9.68
N PRO A 67 -6.39 13.29 -10.98
CA PRO A 67 -7.46 12.96 -11.91
C PRO A 67 -7.47 11.46 -12.20
N VAL A 68 -8.64 10.83 -12.17
CA VAL A 68 -8.79 9.39 -12.50
C VAL A 68 -8.41 9.09 -13.95
N ASP A 69 -8.92 9.89 -14.87
CA ASP A 69 -8.55 9.76 -16.28
C ASP A 69 -7.23 10.47 -16.54
N HIS A 70 -6.46 9.89 -17.44
CA HIS A 70 -5.23 10.49 -17.91
C HIS A 70 -5.44 11.89 -18.49
N LEU A 71 -4.45 12.76 -18.28
CA LEU A 71 -4.32 14.00 -19.00
C LEU A 71 -3.46 13.75 -20.23
N GLU A 72 -4.02 14.02 -21.42
CA GLU A 72 -3.26 13.95 -22.67
C GLU A 72 -2.06 14.91 -22.67
N PRO A 73 -0.95 14.60 -23.36
CA PRO A 73 0.20 15.50 -23.46
C PRO A 73 -0.21 16.88 -23.99
N SER A 74 0.00 17.92 -23.19
CA SER A 74 -0.47 19.28 -23.46
C SER A 74 0.00 20.24 -22.37
N VAL A 75 -0.14 21.53 -22.64
CA VAL A 75 -0.14 22.57 -21.61
C VAL A 75 -1.52 22.64 -20.95
N TYR A 76 -1.52 22.81 -19.63
CA TYR A 76 -2.67 22.98 -18.76
C TYR A 76 -2.44 24.15 -17.83
N TRP A 77 -3.54 24.71 -17.34
CA TRP A 77 -3.56 25.68 -16.25
C TRP A 77 -4.44 25.14 -15.14
N TRP A 78 -3.99 25.28 -13.91
CA TRP A 78 -4.78 24.86 -12.77
C TRP A 78 -4.73 25.91 -11.66
N ARG A 79 -5.77 25.89 -10.82
CA ARG A 79 -5.92 26.78 -9.66
C ARG A 79 -6.82 26.11 -8.63
N VAL A 80 -6.68 26.53 -7.38
CA VAL A 80 -7.50 26.05 -6.28
C VAL A 80 -8.15 27.22 -5.55
N LYS A 81 -9.30 27.01 -4.94
CA LYS A 81 -9.85 27.94 -3.94
C LYS A 81 -10.31 27.18 -2.72
N ARG A 82 -10.20 27.83 -1.56
CA ARG A 82 -10.96 27.43 -0.37
C ARG A 82 -12.41 27.87 -0.58
N LEU A 83 -13.38 26.97 -0.38
CA LEU A 83 -14.78 27.32 -0.61
C LEU A 83 -15.28 28.39 0.37
N LYS A 84 -14.76 28.43 1.59
CA LYS A 84 -15.13 29.44 2.60
C LYS A 84 -14.59 30.84 2.28
N SER A 85 -13.35 30.96 1.79
CA SER A 85 -12.79 32.27 1.43
C SER A 85 -13.29 32.77 0.08
N GLY A 86 -13.63 31.86 -0.84
CA GLY A 86 -14.18 32.16 -2.16
C GLY A 86 -13.15 32.62 -3.20
N ASN A 87 -11.94 32.99 -2.80
CA ASN A 87 -10.89 33.48 -3.69
C ASN A 87 -10.10 32.34 -4.33
N TRP A 88 -9.91 32.42 -5.65
CA TRP A 88 -9.00 31.55 -6.38
C TRP A 88 -7.54 31.92 -6.10
N SER A 89 -6.70 30.90 -6.02
CA SER A 89 -5.25 31.05 -6.13
C SER A 89 -4.85 31.61 -7.49
N ASP A 90 -3.59 32.03 -7.59
CA ASP A 90 -2.97 32.24 -8.89
C ASP A 90 -3.02 30.96 -9.74
N SER A 91 -3.07 31.16 -11.05
CA SER A 91 -3.05 30.07 -12.02
C SER A 91 -1.63 29.54 -12.20
N ILE A 92 -1.43 28.24 -12.06
CA ILE A 92 -0.16 27.57 -12.33
C ILE A 92 -0.22 26.93 -13.71
N MET A 93 0.85 27.10 -14.51
CA MET A 93 1.03 26.39 -15.77
C MET A 93 1.70 25.04 -15.51
N MET A 94 1.14 23.97 -16.08
CA MET A 94 1.76 22.66 -16.11
C MET A 94 1.79 22.14 -17.55
N GLU A 95 2.88 21.49 -17.94
CA GLU A 95 3.00 20.77 -19.20
C GLU A 95 3.11 19.27 -18.93
N VAL A 96 2.12 18.50 -19.41
CA VAL A 96 2.18 17.04 -19.41
C VAL A 96 2.89 16.60 -20.69
N ARG A 97 3.93 15.77 -20.54
CA ARG A 97 4.74 15.26 -21.66
C ARG A 97 4.77 13.74 -21.66
N ILE A 98 4.96 13.17 -22.85
CA ILE A 98 5.40 11.78 -22.98
C ILE A 98 6.92 11.76 -22.77
N PRO A 99 7.47 10.83 -21.97
CA PRO A 99 8.91 10.60 -21.92
C PRO A 99 9.53 10.38 -23.31
N GLU A 100 10.69 10.99 -23.54
CA GLU A 100 11.43 10.85 -24.80
C GLU A 100 12.07 9.45 -24.92
N ASN A 101 12.56 8.91 -23.80
CA ASN A 101 13.16 7.59 -23.76
C ASN A 101 12.06 6.52 -23.71
N LYS A 102 11.95 5.77 -24.81
CA LYS A 102 10.92 4.74 -25.00
C LYS A 102 11.58 3.38 -25.11
N TYR A 103 11.10 2.45 -24.31
CA TYR A 103 11.57 1.08 -24.29
C TYR A 103 10.40 0.14 -24.57
N MET A 104 10.63 -0.85 -25.43
CA MET A 104 9.65 -1.89 -25.73
C MET A 104 10.13 -3.20 -25.13
N ILE A 105 9.25 -3.91 -24.44
CA ILE A 105 9.41 -5.30 -24.04
C ILE A 105 8.65 -6.12 -25.08
N PRO A 106 9.34 -6.80 -26.00
CA PRO A 106 8.70 -7.68 -26.96
C PRO A 106 7.88 -8.76 -26.26
N LYS A 107 6.83 -9.24 -26.92
CA LYS A 107 6.12 -10.44 -26.50
C LYS A 107 7.11 -11.61 -26.36
N ASP A 108 6.82 -12.53 -25.44
CA ASP A 108 7.66 -13.71 -25.16
C ASP A 108 9.07 -13.40 -24.61
N SER A 109 9.32 -12.15 -24.20
CA SER A 109 10.56 -11.78 -23.52
C SER A 109 10.76 -12.57 -22.23
N SER A 110 11.97 -13.06 -22.01
CA SER A 110 12.33 -13.72 -20.75
C SER A 110 12.30 -12.74 -19.57
N ALA A 111 12.19 -13.27 -18.34
CA ALA A 111 12.28 -12.47 -17.12
C ALA A 111 13.58 -11.65 -17.07
N GLN A 112 14.73 -12.23 -17.47
CA GLN A 112 16.00 -11.49 -17.51
C GLN A 112 15.93 -10.31 -18.47
N LYS A 113 15.36 -10.51 -19.67
CA LYS A 113 15.26 -9.45 -20.67
C LYS A 113 14.35 -8.32 -20.22
N VAL A 114 13.23 -8.66 -19.58
CA VAL A 114 12.31 -7.70 -18.96
C VAL A 114 13.04 -6.89 -17.89
N THR A 115 13.76 -7.56 -16.98
CA THR A 115 14.56 -6.91 -15.94
C THR A 115 15.60 -5.96 -16.52
N GLU A 116 16.35 -6.38 -17.54
CA GLU A 116 17.34 -5.53 -18.22
C GLU A 116 16.70 -4.28 -18.82
N ILE A 117 15.57 -4.42 -19.51
CA ILE A 117 14.87 -3.30 -20.15
C ILE A 117 14.36 -2.31 -19.10
N ILE A 118 13.66 -2.79 -18.06
CA ILE A 118 13.12 -1.93 -17.00
C ILE A 118 14.25 -1.21 -16.26
N LYS A 119 15.34 -1.90 -15.92
CA LYS A 119 16.51 -1.26 -15.27
C LYS A 119 17.17 -0.24 -16.17
N THR A 120 17.30 -0.53 -17.47
CA THR A 120 17.86 0.42 -18.44
C THR A 120 16.98 1.66 -18.52
N ALA A 121 15.66 1.51 -18.57
CA ALA A 121 14.73 2.64 -18.59
C ALA A 121 14.82 3.47 -17.30
N ALA A 122 14.89 2.81 -16.14
CA ALA A 122 15.01 3.47 -14.85
C ALA A 122 16.31 4.29 -14.69
N LEU A 123 17.40 3.88 -15.34
CA LEU A 123 18.67 4.62 -15.38
C LEU A 123 18.65 5.81 -16.35
N ASN A 124 17.69 5.85 -17.28
CA ASN A 124 17.60 6.85 -18.35
C ASN A 124 16.26 7.60 -18.28
N THR A 125 15.80 7.96 -17.09
CA THR A 125 14.55 8.71 -16.94
C THR A 125 14.70 10.19 -17.32
N PRO A 126 13.62 10.89 -17.75
CA PRO A 126 12.24 10.42 -17.87
C PRO A 126 12.08 9.34 -18.94
N ALA A 127 11.42 8.23 -18.60
CA ALA A 127 11.30 7.09 -19.49
C ALA A 127 9.91 6.44 -19.44
N ILE A 128 9.54 5.78 -20.54
CA ILE A 128 8.37 4.90 -20.60
C ILE A 128 8.77 3.53 -21.14
N VAL A 129 8.32 2.49 -20.43
CA VAL A 129 8.44 1.09 -20.82
C VAL A 129 7.06 0.61 -21.27
N TYR A 130 6.98 0.06 -22.48
CA TYR A 130 5.79 -0.58 -23.01
C TYR A 130 5.99 -2.09 -23.01
N PHE A 131 5.01 -2.83 -22.48
CA PHE A 131 4.85 -4.23 -22.84
C PHE A 131 4.11 -4.29 -24.18
N GLU A 132 4.67 -5.04 -25.13
CA GLU A 132 3.89 -5.47 -26.28
C GLU A 132 2.72 -6.32 -25.78
N GLN A 133 1.50 -6.05 -26.25
CA GLN A 133 0.31 -6.71 -25.72
C GLN A 133 0.42 -8.25 -25.78
N GLY A 134 0.37 -8.91 -24.62
CA GLY A 134 0.44 -10.36 -24.54
C GLY A 134 0.37 -10.92 -23.12
N ASP A 135 0.58 -12.23 -23.03
CA ASP A 135 0.68 -12.95 -21.76
C ASP A 135 2.16 -13.18 -21.45
N TYR A 136 2.57 -12.82 -20.24
CA TYR A 136 3.93 -12.93 -19.74
C TYR A 136 3.98 -13.84 -18.53
N TYR A 137 4.98 -14.70 -18.47
CA TYR A 137 5.15 -15.68 -17.39
C TYR A 137 6.47 -15.44 -16.70
N PHE A 138 6.42 -15.05 -15.43
CA PHE A 138 7.61 -14.76 -14.64
C PHE A 138 7.62 -15.60 -13.37
N SER A 139 8.81 -16.07 -13.01
CA SER A 139 9.07 -16.68 -11.73
C SER A 139 10.26 -15.99 -11.09
N SER A 140 10.10 -15.60 -9.84
CA SER A 140 11.16 -15.16 -8.94
C SER A 140 11.03 -15.95 -7.64
N ASP A 141 12.10 -15.99 -6.87
CA ASP A 141 11.99 -16.49 -5.50
C ASP A 141 11.08 -15.53 -4.70
N ASP A 142 10.28 -16.05 -3.78
CA ASP A 142 9.38 -15.23 -2.93
C ASP A 142 10.11 -14.14 -2.13
N ASN A 143 11.43 -14.28 -1.96
CA ASN A 143 12.28 -13.33 -1.26
C ASN A 143 13.08 -12.38 -2.15
N VAL A 144 13.11 -12.63 -3.47
CA VAL A 144 13.91 -11.86 -4.42
C VAL A 144 12.97 -11.27 -5.48
N PRO A 145 12.77 -9.94 -5.51
CA PRO A 145 11.97 -9.32 -6.56
C PRO A 145 12.66 -9.52 -7.93
N MET A 146 11.86 -9.69 -8.98
CA MET A 146 12.37 -9.80 -10.35
C MET A 146 13.13 -8.52 -10.78
N VAL A 147 12.61 -7.35 -10.39
CA VAL A 147 13.26 -6.06 -10.61
C VAL A 147 13.27 -5.23 -9.32
N SER A 148 14.46 -4.82 -8.91
CA SER A 148 14.63 -3.77 -7.90
C SER A 148 14.94 -2.44 -8.57
N LEU A 149 14.18 -1.42 -8.21
CA LEU A 149 14.35 -0.03 -8.62
C LEU A 149 14.68 0.81 -7.39
N GLU A 150 15.71 1.65 -7.50
CA GLU A 150 16.14 2.52 -6.41
C GLU A 150 16.48 3.90 -6.97
N ASN A 151 16.13 4.97 -6.25
CA ASN A 151 16.40 6.35 -6.65
C ASN A 151 15.89 6.69 -8.07
N THR A 152 14.80 6.05 -8.49
CA THR A 152 14.22 6.24 -9.82
C THR A 152 13.17 7.35 -9.79
N ARG A 153 13.14 8.19 -10.83
CA ARG A 153 12.19 9.30 -10.93
C ARG A 153 11.60 9.39 -12.33
N ASP A 154 10.31 9.69 -12.48
CA ASP A 154 9.67 9.91 -13.79
C ASP A 154 9.70 8.67 -14.72
N LEU A 155 9.29 7.50 -14.19
CA LEU A 155 9.19 6.25 -14.95
C LEU A 155 7.72 5.84 -15.11
N VAL A 156 7.32 5.54 -16.35
CA VAL A 156 6.03 4.91 -16.65
C VAL A 156 6.26 3.48 -17.13
N ILE A 157 5.56 2.52 -16.52
CA ILE A 157 5.49 1.13 -16.96
C ILE A 157 4.06 0.89 -17.45
N ASP A 158 3.91 0.76 -18.77
CA ASP A 158 2.63 0.62 -19.45
C ASP A 158 2.49 -0.81 -19.98
N GLY A 159 1.53 -1.54 -19.43
CA GLY A 159 1.25 -2.91 -19.81
C GLY A 159 0.50 -3.07 -21.12
N GLN A 160 -0.12 -2.03 -21.66
CA GLN A 160 -0.99 -2.11 -22.83
C GLN A 160 -2.07 -3.22 -22.74
N ASN A 161 -2.64 -3.40 -21.55
CA ASN A 161 -3.59 -4.46 -21.17
C ASN A 161 -3.02 -5.89 -21.20
N SER A 162 -1.69 -6.04 -21.13
CA SER A 162 -1.03 -7.34 -21.00
C SER A 162 -1.39 -8.05 -19.69
N LYS A 163 -1.32 -9.38 -19.72
CA LYS A 163 -1.44 -10.23 -18.53
C LYS A 163 -0.06 -10.69 -18.09
N ILE A 164 0.24 -10.55 -16.81
CA ILE A 164 1.43 -11.09 -16.16
C ILE A 164 1.00 -12.20 -15.20
N ILE A 165 1.54 -13.40 -15.42
CA ILE A 165 1.37 -14.59 -14.58
C ILE A 165 2.64 -14.75 -13.75
N LEU A 166 2.53 -14.61 -12.43
CA LEU A 166 3.66 -14.39 -11.54
C LEU A 166 3.79 -15.44 -10.43
N ASN A 167 4.94 -16.08 -10.37
CA ASN A 167 5.42 -16.73 -9.15
C ASN A 167 6.40 -15.79 -8.43
N GLY A 168 6.07 -15.27 -7.25
CA GLY A 168 6.92 -14.34 -6.50
C GLY A 168 6.55 -12.86 -6.64
N THR A 169 7.55 -11.98 -6.61
CA THR A 169 7.41 -10.51 -6.60
C THR A 169 7.97 -9.93 -7.89
N LEU A 170 7.19 -9.09 -8.57
CA LEU A 170 7.62 -8.43 -9.81
C LEU A 170 8.58 -7.26 -9.52
N LEU A 171 8.16 -6.32 -8.67
CA LEU A 171 8.87 -5.06 -8.46
C LEU A 171 9.15 -4.81 -6.97
N ASP A 172 10.34 -4.28 -6.67
CA ASP A 172 10.67 -3.66 -5.38
C ASP A 172 11.21 -2.26 -5.67
N ILE A 173 10.47 -1.24 -5.28
CA ILE A 173 10.74 0.16 -5.61
C ILE A 173 11.10 0.92 -4.33
N LYS A 174 12.29 1.53 -4.31
CA LYS A 174 12.84 2.22 -3.15
C LYS A 174 13.26 3.65 -3.47
N PHE A 175 13.04 4.58 -2.54
CA PHE A 175 13.53 5.96 -2.63
C PHE A 175 13.20 6.64 -3.97
N SER A 176 12.05 6.31 -4.54
CA SER A 176 11.68 6.68 -5.91
C SER A 176 10.46 7.59 -5.93
N GLU A 177 10.33 8.43 -6.95
CA GLU A 177 9.25 9.41 -7.04
C GLU A 177 8.63 9.45 -8.43
N ARG A 178 7.32 9.68 -8.55
CA ARG A 178 6.60 9.77 -9.84
C ARG A 178 6.85 8.52 -10.69
N ILE A 179 6.36 7.40 -10.18
CA ILE A 179 6.34 6.12 -10.87
C ILE A 179 4.89 5.79 -11.20
N THR A 180 4.58 5.55 -12.47
CA THR A 180 3.24 5.07 -12.88
C THR A 180 3.34 3.65 -13.40
N ILE A 181 2.49 2.76 -12.90
CA ILE A 181 2.27 1.43 -13.46
C ILE A 181 0.83 1.38 -13.94
N LYS A 182 0.60 1.05 -15.22
CA LYS A 182 -0.73 1.10 -15.81
C LYS A 182 -1.05 -0.02 -16.78
N ASP A 183 -2.34 -0.25 -16.96
CA ASP A 183 -2.91 -1.13 -17.99
C ASP A 183 -2.34 -2.56 -17.93
N LEU A 184 -2.42 -3.20 -16.77
CA LEU A 184 -1.95 -4.57 -16.54
C LEU A 184 -3.00 -5.43 -15.86
N LYS A 185 -2.94 -6.73 -16.16
CA LYS A 185 -3.60 -7.78 -15.38
C LYS A 185 -2.53 -8.62 -14.71
N ILE A 186 -2.61 -8.82 -13.40
CA ILE A 186 -1.66 -9.66 -12.66
C ILE A 186 -2.44 -10.82 -12.05
N SER A 187 -1.98 -12.04 -12.34
CA SER A 187 -2.46 -13.26 -11.72
C SER A 187 -1.26 -14.04 -11.20
N PRO A 188 -1.36 -14.77 -10.08
CA PRO A 188 -0.27 -15.64 -9.70
C PRO A 188 -0.20 -16.87 -10.61
N SER A 189 0.96 -17.52 -10.70
CA SER A 189 1.08 -18.82 -11.39
C SER A 189 0.34 -19.95 -10.69
N LYS A 190 0.10 -19.80 -9.39
CA LYS A 190 -0.70 -20.66 -8.52
C LYS A 190 -1.54 -19.76 -7.62
N PRO A 191 -2.88 -19.91 -7.55
CA PRO A 191 -3.74 -19.06 -6.73
C PRO A 191 -3.25 -18.96 -5.29
N GLY A 192 -3.55 -17.85 -4.61
CA GLY A 192 -3.20 -17.65 -3.20
C GLY A 192 -4.05 -18.45 -2.21
N TYR A 193 -4.92 -19.31 -2.69
CA TYR A 193 -5.84 -20.09 -1.86
C TYR A 193 -6.23 -21.42 -2.51
N THR A 194 -6.82 -22.29 -1.68
CA THR A 194 -7.63 -23.44 -2.10
C THR A 194 -8.89 -23.50 -1.23
N LEU A 195 -9.99 -24.02 -1.75
CA LEU A 195 -11.21 -24.25 -0.97
C LEU A 195 -11.27 -25.70 -0.48
N VAL A 196 -11.72 -25.85 0.76
CA VAL A 196 -11.87 -27.14 1.40
C VAL A 196 -13.20 -27.21 2.14
N ARG A 197 -13.69 -28.43 2.36
CA ARG A 197 -14.89 -28.73 3.13
C ARG A 197 -14.54 -29.55 4.36
N LEU A 198 -15.12 -29.18 5.50
CA LEU A 198 -15.02 -30.00 6.71
C LEU A 198 -15.85 -31.27 6.56
N VAL A 199 -15.22 -32.44 6.62
CA VAL A 199 -15.92 -33.73 6.49
C VAL A 199 -16.07 -34.46 7.84
N LYS A 200 -15.22 -34.16 8.82
CA LYS A 200 -15.32 -34.76 10.17
C LYS A 200 -14.65 -33.87 11.23
N LYS A 201 -15.25 -33.85 12.43
CA LYS A 201 -14.67 -33.29 13.67
C LYS A 201 -14.33 -34.42 14.63
N ASP A 202 -13.12 -34.43 15.17
CA ASP A 202 -12.72 -35.28 16.30
C ASP A 202 -12.35 -34.37 17.49
N ILE A 203 -13.37 -34.10 18.30
CA ILE A 203 -13.27 -33.15 19.42
C ILE A 203 -12.29 -33.66 20.47
N GLU A 204 -12.31 -34.97 20.75
CA GLU A 204 -11.48 -35.61 21.77
C GLU A 204 -9.99 -35.52 21.41
N ASN A 205 -9.65 -35.76 20.13
CA ASN A 205 -8.28 -35.70 19.65
C ASN A 205 -7.86 -34.31 19.14
N LYS A 206 -8.76 -33.31 19.22
CA LYS A 206 -8.53 -31.95 18.71
C LYS A 206 -8.13 -31.94 17.24
N GLU A 207 -8.84 -32.70 16.42
CA GLU A 207 -8.50 -32.92 15.02
C GLU A 207 -9.69 -32.65 14.11
N LEU A 208 -9.42 -32.03 12.97
CA LEU A 208 -10.40 -31.83 11.90
C LEU A 208 -9.97 -32.61 10.68
N PHE A 209 -10.93 -33.16 9.94
CA PHE A 209 -10.67 -33.75 8.62
C PHE A 209 -11.37 -32.92 7.56
N ILE A 210 -10.62 -32.52 6.56
CA ILE A 210 -11.07 -31.68 5.46
C ILE A 210 -10.80 -32.34 4.12
N LYS A 211 -11.61 -32.01 3.12
CA LYS A 211 -11.44 -32.45 1.75
C LYS A 211 -11.42 -31.25 0.81
N ILE A 212 -10.54 -31.27 -0.18
CA ILE A 212 -10.43 -30.18 -1.17
C ILE A 212 -11.68 -30.16 -2.06
N GLU A 213 -12.24 -28.99 -2.30
CA GLU A 213 -13.41 -28.83 -3.17
C GLU A 213 -13.04 -29.10 -4.64
N PRO A 214 -13.94 -29.67 -5.45
CA PRO A 214 -13.67 -29.93 -6.87
C PRO A 214 -13.30 -28.65 -7.63
N GLY A 215 -12.27 -28.74 -8.48
CA GLY A 215 -11.79 -27.60 -9.29
C GLY A 215 -10.70 -26.76 -8.64
N TYR A 216 -10.36 -27.00 -7.37
CA TYR A 216 -9.29 -26.31 -6.65
C TYR A 216 -7.98 -27.10 -6.62
N ASP A 217 -6.89 -26.39 -6.35
CA ASP A 217 -5.55 -26.98 -6.24
C ASP A 217 -5.50 -28.02 -5.11
N ASN A 218 -4.99 -29.21 -5.43
CA ASN A 218 -5.04 -30.37 -4.56
C ASN A 218 -3.88 -30.44 -3.53
N ASP A 219 -2.95 -29.49 -3.54
CA ASP A 219 -1.83 -29.43 -2.62
C ASP A 219 -2.17 -28.55 -1.40
N PHE A 220 -3.01 -29.06 -0.49
CA PHE A 220 -3.42 -28.32 0.71
C PHE A 220 -2.23 -27.84 1.55
N ASN A 221 -1.17 -28.65 1.64
CA ASN A 221 0.02 -28.33 2.43
C ASN A 221 0.78 -27.11 1.88
N TYR A 222 0.68 -26.81 0.59
CA TYR A 222 1.19 -25.55 0.03
C TYR A 222 0.52 -24.32 0.66
N TYR A 223 -0.77 -24.40 0.95
CA TYR A 223 -1.56 -23.31 1.52
C TYR A 223 -1.43 -23.27 3.04
N PHE A 224 -1.48 -24.42 3.69
CA PHE A 224 -1.49 -24.55 5.15
C PHE A 224 -0.17 -25.10 5.71
N ASN A 225 0.96 -24.46 5.38
CA ASN A 225 2.26 -24.78 5.99
C ASN A 225 2.65 -23.80 7.10
N LYS A 226 3.41 -24.32 8.06
CA LYS A 226 3.95 -23.59 9.21
C LYS A 226 5.15 -22.69 8.86
N GLU A 227 5.73 -22.85 7.67
CA GLU A 227 7.11 -22.43 7.40
C GLU A 227 7.33 -20.92 7.20
N VAL A 228 6.31 -20.08 6.98
CA VAL A 228 6.61 -18.76 6.38
C VAL A 228 6.00 -17.51 7.02
N SER A 229 4.84 -17.53 7.69
CA SER A 229 4.37 -16.37 8.47
C SER A 229 3.02 -16.67 9.15
N ALA A 230 2.57 -15.79 10.05
CA ALA A 230 1.22 -15.83 10.61
C ALA A 230 0.09 -15.65 9.57
N GLY A 231 0.40 -15.29 8.32
CA GLY A 231 -0.58 -15.03 7.27
C GLY A 231 -1.18 -16.27 6.59
N ASN A 232 -0.61 -17.46 6.82
CA ASN A 232 -1.20 -18.71 6.38
C ASN A 232 -2.26 -19.18 7.38
N PHE A 233 -3.48 -19.38 6.92
CA PHE A 233 -4.58 -19.80 7.77
C PHE A 233 -5.66 -20.58 7.02
N LEU A 234 -6.53 -21.18 7.81
CA LEU A 234 -7.80 -21.75 7.41
C LEU A 234 -8.92 -20.92 8.06
N ALA A 235 -9.82 -20.37 7.25
CA ALA A 235 -10.96 -19.60 7.73
C ALA A 235 -12.26 -20.18 7.17
N PHE A 236 -13.22 -20.50 8.04
CA PHE A 236 -14.51 -21.04 7.63
C PHE A 236 -15.45 -19.92 7.20
N MET A 237 -16.19 -20.15 6.11
CA MET A 237 -17.06 -19.18 5.47
C MET A 237 -18.48 -19.25 6.02
N GLU A 238 -19.17 -18.11 6.04
CA GLU A 238 -20.62 -18.09 6.19
C GLU A 238 -21.26 -18.65 4.92
N THR A 239 -22.21 -19.57 5.10
CA THR A 239 -22.94 -20.22 4.00
C THR A 239 -24.23 -19.51 3.65
N ASP A 240 -24.64 -18.50 4.44
CA ASP A 240 -25.75 -17.62 4.11
C ASP A 240 -25.40 -16.82 2.84
N PRO A 241 -26.19 -16.93 1.75
CA PRO A 241 -25.95 -16.15 0.53
C PRO A 241 -25.90 -14.64 0.74
N LEU A 242 -26.56 -14.11 1.79
CA LEU A 242 -26.51 -12.69 2.15
C LEU A 242 -25.18 -12.28 2.81
N LEU A 243 -24.39 -13.25 3.27
CA LEU A 243 -23.09 -13.08 3.91
C LEU A 243 -21.96 -13.71 3.09
N TYR A 244 -22.20 -13.92 1.79
CA TYR A 244 -21.22 -14.48 0.87
C TYR A 244 -19.85 -13.77 1.00
N GLY A 245 -18.76 -14.53 1.17
CA GLY A 245 -17.41 -13.99 1.37
C GLY A 245 -17.05 -13.61 2.81
N LYS A 246 -18.00 -13.69 3.75
CA LYS A 246 -17.74 -13.39 5.16
C LYS A 246 -17.24 -14.62 5.91
N TYR A 247 -16.30 -14.42 6.83
CA TYR A 247 -15.88 -15.46 7.76
C TYR A 247 -16.86 -15.66 8.91
N LYS A 248 -17.04 -16.93 9.28
CA LYS A 248 -17.64 -17.30 10.55
C LYS A 248 -16.79 -16.74 11.68
N ARG A 249 -17.45 -16.05 12.60
CA ARG A 249 -16.78 -15.43 13.75
C ARG A 249 -16.11 -16.51 14.59
N TYR A 250 -14.83 -16.32 14.91
CA TYR A 250 -14.00 -17.25 15.70
C TYR A 250 -13.67 -18.61 15.04
N ALA A 251 -14.05 -18.81 13.78
CA ALA A 251 -13.78 -20.04 13.03
C ALA A 251 -12.49 -19.93 12.20
N PHE A 252 -11.38 -19.63 12.89
CA PHE A 252 -10.08 -19.34 12.27
C PHE A 252 -8.98 -20.20 12.88
N ILE A 253 -8.13 -20.78 12.02
CA ILE A 253 -6.99 -21.60 12.42
C ILE A 253 -5.74 -21.08 11.72
N SER A 254 -4.74 -20.62 12.48
CA SER A 254 -3.43 -20.27 11.91
C SER A 254 -2.57 -21.51 11.74
N SER A 255 -1.84 -21.61 10.62
CA SER A 255 -0.86 -22.69 10.41
C SER A 255 0.33 -22.64 11.38
N THR A 256 0.48 -21.55 12.13
CA THR A 256 1.46 -21.47 13.23
C THR A 256 1.04 -22.30 14.45
N LYS A 257 -0.26 -22.58 14.59
CA LYS A 257 -0.87 -23.27 15.73
C LYS A 257 -1.34 -24.70 15.42
N ALA A 258 -1.53 -25.04 14.16
CA ALA A 258 -1.92 -26.37 13.71
C ALA A 258 -1.08 -26.78 12.49
N ALA A 259 -0.90 -28.09 12.32
CA ALA A 259 -0.28 -28.68 11.13
C ALA A 259 -1.31 -29.54 10.40
N SER A 260 -1.08 -29.73 9.10
CA SER A 260 -1.85 -30.65 8.28
C SER A 260 -1.06 -31.89 7.90
N GLU A 261 -1.76 -33.00 7.79
CA GLU A 261 -1.23 -34.28 7.35
C GLU A 261 -2.15 -34.84 6.26
N LYS A 262 -1.56 -35.43 5.21
CA LYS A 262 -2.33 -36.04 4.13
C LYS A 262 -2.70 -37.45 4.56
N GLU A 263 -3.99 -37.73 4.69
CA GLU A 263 -4.50 -39.02 5.19
C GLU A 263 -4.67 -40.03 4.05
N ASP A 264 -4.98 -39.55 2.85
CA ASP A 264 -5.26 -40.37 1.68
C ASP A 264 -4.82 -39.64 0.41
N GLU A 265 -3.98 -40.30 -0.40
CA GLU A 265 -3.45 -39.73 -1.63
C GLU A 265 -4.51 -39.55 -2.72
N ASP A 266 -5.48 -40.46 -2.79
CA ASP A 266 -6.47 -40.56 -3.86
C ASP A 266 -7.70 -39.69 -3.60
N THR A 267 -8.07 -39.50 -2.33
CA THR A 267 -9.29 -38.77 -1.97
C THR A 267 -9.08 -37.29 -1.68
N GLY A 268 -7.83 -36.82 -1.52
CA GLY A 268 -7.52 -35.44 -1.15
C GLY A 268 -7.99 -35.11 0.28
N LEU A 269 -8.00 -36.12 1.16
CA LEU A 269 -8.35 -35.98 2.57
C LEU A 269 -7.13 -35.55 3.38
N TYR A 270 -7.29 -34.50 4.19
CA TYR A 270 -6.27 -34.01 5.09
C TYR A 270 -6.81 -33.95 6.52
N SER A 271 -5.97 -34.30 7.49
CA SER A 271 -6.22 -33.99 8.90
C SER A 271 -5.53 -32.68 9.29
N ILE A 272 -6.09 -31.98 10.27
CA ILE A 272 -5.53 -30.75 10.85
C ILE A 272 -5.52 -30.89 12.37
N LYS A 273 -4.34 -30.77 12.98
CA LYS A 273 -4.16 -30.90 14.44
C LYS A 273 -2.98 -30.08 14.99
N PRO A 274 -3.03 -29.61 16.25
CA PRO A 274 -4.22 -29.58 17.10
C PRO A 274 -5.15 -28.42 16.73
N VAL A 275 -6.46 -28.59 16.91
CA VAL A 275 -7.48 -27.54 16.73
C VAL A 275 -8.21 -27.30 18.05
N ASP A 276 -8.17 -26.06 18.52
CA ASP A 276 -8.76 -25.67 19.81
C ASP A 276 -10.29 -25.86 19.82
N GLU A 277 -10.83 -26.41 20.91
CA GLU A 277 -12.28 -26.61 21.10
C GLU A 277 -13.08 -25.32 20.95
N SER A 278 -12.47 -24.16 21.29
CA SER A 278 -13.09 -22.85 21.11
C SER A 278 -13.29 -22.47 19.65
N VAL A 279 -12.55 -23.07 18.71
CA VAL A 279 -12.78 -22.93 17.25
C VAL A 279 -13.80 -23.98 16.80
N GLN A 280 -13.66 -25.23 17.23
CA GLN A 280 -14.50 -26.36 16.79
C GLN A 280 -16.00 -26.17 17.05
N LYS A 281 -16.37 -25.40 18.09
CA LYS A 281 -17.77 -25.07 18.42
C LYS A 281 -18.46 -24.10 17.46
N TYR A 282 -17.72 -23.45 16.56
CA TYR A 282 -18.24 -22.48 15.59
C TYR A 282 -18.27 -23.01 14.15
N ILE A 283 -17.88 -24.27 13.96
CA ILE A 283 -17.80 -24.92 12.65
C ILE A 283 -18.60 -26.21 12.68
N GLU A 284 -19.21 -26.55 11.56
CA GLU A 284 -20.00 -27.76 11.37
C GLU A 284 -19.47 -28.56 10.18
N VAL A 285 -19.75 -29.87 10.19
CA VAL A 285 -19.51 -30.71 9.02
C VAL A 285 -20.28 -30.11 7.83
N ASP A 286 -19.68 -30.20 6.65
CA ASP A 286 -20.07 -29.57 5.40
C ASP A 286 -19.78 -28.07 5.26
N ASP A 287 -19.26 -27.41 6.31
CA ASP A 287 -18.77 -26.03 6.17
C ASP A 287 -17.61 -25.95 5.18
N ILE A 288 -17.65 -24.91 4.35
CA ILE A 288 -16.55 -24.52 3.47
C ILE A 288 -15.57 -23.65 4.24
N ALA A 289 -14.29 -23.88 4.01
CA ALA A 289 -13.22 -23.01 4.43
C ALA A 289 -12.30 -22.68 3.28
N ILE A 290 -11.66 -21.52 3.42
CA ILE A 290 -10.55 -21.12 2.59
C ILE A 290 -9.24 -21.39 3.32
N ALA A 291 -8.31 -22.07 2.66
CA ALA A 291 -6.92 -22.16 3.08
C ALA A 291 -6.08 -21.20 2.25
N THR A 292 -5.41 -20.26 2.91
CA THR A 292 -4.68 -19.18 2.24
C THR A 292 -3.18 -19.36 2.35
N LYS A 293 -2.45 -19.09 1.26
CA LYS A 293 -1.01 -18.88 1.26
C LYS A 293 -0.72 -17.39 1.28
N TYR A 294 -0.12 -16.92 2.35
CA TYR A 294 0.46 -15.59 2.42
C TYR A 294 1.91 -15.62 1.92
N ARG A 295 2.19 -14.84 0.88
CA ARG A 295 3.55 -14.54 0.43
C ARG A 295 3.68 -13.03 0.25
N LYS A 296 4.84 -12.56 -0.19
CA LYS A 296 5.02 -11.14 -0.48
C LYS A 296 4.13 -10.69 -1.65
N SER A 297 3.74 -9.43 -1.60
CA SER A 297 3.03 -8.74 -2.66
C SER A 297 3.74 -8.85 -4.01
N TRP A 298 2.99 -8.70 -5.10
CA TRP A 298 3.57 -8.61 -6.44
C TRP A 298 4.45 -7.36 -6.61
N ILE A 299 4.21 -6.34 -5.77
CA ILE A 299 5.01 -5.12 -5.70
C ILE A 299 5.26 -4.68 -4.25
N ASN A 300 6.49 -4.26 -3.98
CA ASN A 300 6.88 -3.61 -2.74
C ASN A 300 7.29 -2.15 -3.02
N LEU A 301 6.79 -1.21 -2.23
CA LEU A 301 7.12 0.21 -2.32
C LEU A 301 7.67 0.68 -0.97
N ASN A 302 8.90 1.19 -0.94
CA ASN A 302 9.50 1.72 0.28
C ASN A 302 10.06 3.12 0.05
N ASN A 303 9.72 4.08 0.90
CA ASN A 303 10.17 5.47 0.78
C ASN A 303 9.86 6.08 -0.59
N THR A 304 8.69 5.75 -1.16
CA THR A 304 8.30 6.28 -2.47
C THR A 304 7.41 7.51 -2.37
N LYS A 305 7.34 8.33 -3.43
CA LYS A 305 6.47 9.50 -3.50
C LYS A 305 5.71 9.56 -4.83
N GLU A 306 4.41 9.89 -4.81
CA GLU A 306 3.61 10.09 -6.03
C GLU A 306 3.60 8.87 -6.96
N CYS A 307 3.55 7.65 -6.39
CA CYS A 307 3.38 6.42 -7.15
C CYS A 307 1.91 6.20 -7.52
N THR A 308 1.65 5.88 -8.79
CA THR A 308 0.29 5.70 -9.32
C THR A 308 0.13 4.31 -9.92
N PHE A 309 -0.91 3.60 -9.51
CA PHE A 309 -1.39 2.40 -10.19
C PHE A 309 -2.71 2.75 -10.89
N SER A 310 -2.74 2.59 -12.20
CA SER A 310 -3.87 3.03 -13.02
C SER A 310 -4.37 1.89 -13.91
N ASN A 311 -5.65 1.54 -13.81
CA ASN A 311 -6.26 0.46 -14.59
C ASN A 311 -5.49 -0.89 -14.44
N ILE A 312 -5.34 -1.34 -13.20
CA ILE A 312 -4.68 -2.61 -12.86
C ILE A 312 -5.75 -3.58 -12.37
N THR A 313 -5.76 -4.81 -12.89
CA THR A 313 -6.59 -5.90 -12.33
C THR A 313 -5.69 -6.95 -11.70
N LEU A 314 -5.94 -7.28 -10.43
CA LEU A 314 -5.25 -8.29 -9.66
C LEU A 314 -6.24 -9.40 -9.34
N THR A 315 -5.86 -10.67 -9.55
CA THR A 315 -6.73 -11.82 -9.27
C THR A 315 -6.03 -12.83 -8.38
N ALA A 316 -6.73 -13.32 -7.35
CA ALA A 316 -6.30 -14.40 -6.47
C ALA A 316 -4.88 -14.25 -5.87
N LEU A 317 -4.42 -13.02 -5.60
CA LEU A 317 -3.04 -12.76 -5.20
C LEU A 317 -2.69 -13.41 -3.84
N PRO A 318 -1.61 -14.21 -3.75
CA PRO A 318 -1.10 -14.64 -2.46
C PRO A 318 -0.35 -13.46 -1.86
N GLY A 319 -0.87 -12.86 -0.79
CA GLY A 319 -0.32 -11.64 -0.18
C GLY A 319 -1.10 -10.37 -0.46
N ALA A 320 -0.58 -9.25 0.04
CA ALA A 320 -1.18 -7.94 -0.15
C ALA A 320 -1.09 -7.48 -1.62
N MET A 321 -1.98 -6.59 -2.02
CA MET A 321 -1.91 -5.93 -3.33
C MET A 321 -0.58 -5.16 -3.47
N CYS A 322 -0.18 -4.45 -2.45
CA CYS A 322 1.05 -3.68 -2.40
C CYS A 322 1.53 -3.74 -0.96
N ASP A 323 2.82 -3.91 -0.75
CA ASP A 323 3.42 -3.84 0.59
C ASP A 323 4.51 -2.77 0.62
N GLY A 324 5.00 -2.48 1.81
CA GLY A 324 6.14 -1.64 2.10
C GLY A 324 5.80 -0.43 2.96
N SER A 325 6.80 0.43 3.16
CA SER A 325 6.76 1.46 4.20
C SER A 325 7.10 2.87 3.72
N ASN A 326 6.63 3.86 4.49
CA ASN A 326 6.95 5.28 4.33
C ASN A 326 6.74 5.83 2.92
N ASN A 327 5.67 5.36 2.27
CA ASN A 327 5.25 5.89 0.99
C ASN A 327 4.50 7.21 1.18
N SER A 328 4.51 8.09 0.20
CA SER A 328 3.81 9.36 0.26
C SER A 328 3.00 9.59 -1.00
N ALA A 329 1.74 9.99 -0.83
CA ALA A 329 0.85 10.36 -1.91
C ALA A 329 0.70 9.27 -2.97
N LYS A 330 0.52 8.02 -2.55
CA LYS A 330 0.20 6.93 -3.49
C LYS A 330 -1.22 7.07 -4.03
N SER A 331 -1.46 6.57 -5.23
CA SER A 331 -2.79 6.58 -5.85
C SER A 331 -3.15 5.28 -6.57
N TYR A 332 -4.40 4.87 -6.39
CA TYR A 332 -5.07 3.75 -7.05
C TYR A 332 -6.22 4.32 -7.86
N LEU A 333 -6.12 4.20 -9.18
CA LEU A 333 -7.10 4.72 -10.13
C LEU A 333 -7.60 3.53 -10.94
N LYS A 334 -8.89 3.19 -10.83
CA LYS A 334 -9.46 2.03 -11.57
C LYS A 334 -8.71 0.72 -11.28
N VAL A 335 -8.25 0.54 -10.04
CA VAL A 335 -7.62 -0.71 -9.60
C VAL A 335 -8.69 -1.68 -9.17
N ARG A 336 -8.57 -2.94 -9.59
CA ARG A 336 -9.49 -4.02 -9.26
C ARG A 336 -8.71 -5.15 -8.59
N VAL A 337 -9.12 -5.56 -7.40
CA VAL A 337 -8.66 -6.79 -6.74
C VAL A 337 -9.87 -7.69 -6.59
N VAL A 338 -9.94 -8.72 -7.42
CA VAL A 338 -11.17 -9.49 -7.64
C VAL A 338 -10.90 -10.98 -7.66
N CYS A 339 -11.94 -11.76 -7.41
CA CYS A 339 -11.92 -13.22 -7.52
C CYS A 339 -11.53 -13.67 -8.95
N GLU A 340 -10.90 -14.84 -9.07
CA GLU A 340 -10.57 -15.40 -10.38
C GLU A 340 -11.83 -15.95 -11.08
N ASN A 341 -12.71 -16.61 -10.34
CA ASN A 341 -13.98 -17.13 -10.83
C ASN A 341 -15.17 -16.61 -10.03
N GLU A 342 -16.34 -16.60 -10.68
CA GLU A 342 -17.61 -16.39 -10.01
C GLU A 342 -17.86 -17.55 -9.05
N GLY A 343 -18.10 -17.27 -7.76
CA GLY A 343 -18.23 -18.32 -6.73
C GLY A 343 -16.97 -18.52 -5.87
N ASP A 344 -15.88 -17.83 -6.17
CA ASP A 344 -14.71 -17.79 -5.29
C ASP A 344 -14.88 -16.81 -4.12
N PHE A 345 -14.12 -17.06 -3.05
CA PHE A 345 -14.13 -16.28 -1.81
C PHE A 345 -12.81 -15.55 -1.56
N PHE A 346 -12.00 -15.33 -2.60
CA PHE A 346 -10.66 -14.75 -2.46
C PHE A 346 -10.20 -13.99 -3.71
N GLY A 347 -10.16 -12.66 -3.62
CA GLY A 347 -9.56 -11.81 -4.65
C GLY A 347 -8.07 -11.51 -4.43
N GLY A 348 -7.64 -11.56 -3.18
CA GLY A 348 -6.27 -11.27 -2.72
C GLY A 348 -6.25 -11.27 -1.20
N HIS A 349 -5.09 -11.21 -0.56
CA HIS A 349 -5.05 -11.32 0.91
C HIS A 349 -5.42 -10.01 1.61
N SER A 350 -4.80 -8.90 1.21
CA SER A 350 -5.09 -7.59 1.79
C SER A 350 -4.83 -6.43 0.82
N ALA A 351 -5.38 -5.26 1.13
CA ALA A 351 -5.08 -3.99 0.44
C ALA A 351 -4.60 -2.94 1.45
N VAL A 352 -3.64 -3.34 2.29
CA VAL A 352 -3.03 -2.46 3.30
C VAL A 352 -2.01 -1.55 2.68
N GLU A 353 -2.04 -0.30 3.10
CA GLU A 353 -1.12 0.73 2.68
C GLU A 353 -0.57 1.47 3.86
N ASN A 354 0.75 1.62 3.84
CA ASN A 354 1.41 2.45 4.81
C ASN A 354 2.01 3.68 4.13
N GLY A 355 1.65 4.87 4.63
CA GLY A 355 2.18 6.09 4.06
C GLY A 355 1.98 7.34 4.91
N ARG A 356 2.83 8.34 4.65
CA ARG A 356 2.83 9.66 5.29
C ARG A 356 1.59 10.47 4.88
N ILE A 357 1.38 10.56 3.57
CA ILE A 357 0.16 11.08 2.97
C ILE A 357 -0.65 9.86 2.55
N GLY A 358 -1.91 9.80 3.01
CA GLY A 358 -2.78 8.65 2.79
C GLY A 358 -2.98 8.27 1.32
N LEU A 359 -3.63 7.14 1.08
CA LEU A 359 -3.97 6.67 -0.26
C LEU A 359 -5.00 7.59 -0.95
N TRP A 360 -4.85 7.84 -2.25
CA TRP A 360 -5.95 8.31 -3.10
C TRP A 360 -6.50 7.10 -3.85
N ALA A 361 -7.75 6.73 -3.62
CA ALA A 361 -8.37 5.58 -4.30
C ALA A 361 -9.65 6.06 -5.00
N GLU A 362 -9.74 5.85 -6.30
CA GLU A 362 -10.89 6.30 -7.08
C GLU A 362 -11.21 5.32 -8.21
N GLY A 363 -12.50 5.01 -8.38
CA GLY A 363 -12.97 4.01 -9.34
C GLY A 363 -12.46 2.59 -9.07
N CYS A 364 -12.04 2.28 -7.84
CA CYS A 364 -11.46 0.98 -7.49
C CYS A 364 -12.53 -0.03 -7.06
N GLU A 365 -12.21 -1.32 -7.20
CA GLU A 365 -13.02 -2.46 -6.79
C GLU A 365 -12.14 -3.40 -5.93
N PHE A 366 -12.60 -3.75 -4.73
CA PHE A 366 -11.90 -4.67 -3.83
C PHE A 366 -12.91 -5.71 -3.36
N GLU A 367 -12.72 -6.96 -3.77
CA GLU A 367 -13.62 -8.07 -3.49
C GLU A 367 -12.88 -9.17 -2.74
N CYS A 368 -13.55 -9.76 -1.75
CA CYS A 368 -13.12 -10.96 -1.04
C CYS A 368 -11.66 -10.90 -0.56
N LEU A 369 -11.32 -9.85 0.20
CA LEU A 369 -10.05 -9.71 0.90
C LEU A 369 -10.20 -10.27 2.33
N PRO A 370 -9.56 -11.41 2.67
CA PRO A 370 -9.63 -12.05 3.98
C PRO A 370 -9.23 -11.21 5.17
N ASP A 371 -8.18 -10.41 4.97
CA ASP A 371 -7.52 -9.69 6.04
C ASP A 371 -8.05 -8.26 6.02
N ASP A 372 -7.15 -7.29 5.92
CA ASP A 372 -7.54 -5.91 5.75
C ASP A 372 -7.99 -5.63 4.31
N GLY A 373 -9.16 -5.00 4.16
CA GLY A 373 -9.58 -4.35 2.92
C GLY A 373 -8.66 -3.18 2.54
N PRO A 374 -9.11 -2.22 1.71
CA PRO A 374 -8.34 -1.00 1.49
C PRO A 374 -8.14 -0.24 2.81
N ALA A 375 -6.96 -0.39 3.40
CA ALA A 375 -6.64 0.15 4.72
C ALA A 375 -5.44 1.08 4.60
N ALA A 376 -5.63 2.37 4.90
CA ALA A 376 -4.54 3.32 5.01
C ALA A 376 -4.10 3.40 6.48
N GLN A 377 -2.90 2.91 6.77
CA GLN A 377 -2.30 2.97 8.08
C GLN A 377 -1.31 4.13 8.14
N SER A 378 -1.51 5.02 9.11
CA SER A 378 -0.52 6.03 9.47
C SER A 378 0.49 5.41 10.44
N PHE A 379 1.78 5.67 10.24
CA PHE A 379 2.81 5.23 11.18
C PHE A 379 2.74 6.05 12.47
N ARG A 380 2.13 5.46 13.49
CA ARG A 380 2.21 5.94 14.86
C ARG A 380 3.35 5.22 15.56
N MET A 381 4.41 5.94 15.89
CA MET A 381 5.45 5.41 16.77
C MET A 381 5.18 5.81 18.22
N THR A 382 5.42 4.90 19.14
CA THR A 382 5.34 5.17 20.58
C THR A 382 6.74 5.38 21.14
N ILE A 383 6.94 6.49 21.83
CA ILE A 383 8.15 6.72 22.62
C ILE A 383 8.13 5.74 23.79
N SER A 384 9.23 5.02 24.01
CA SER A 384 9.37 4.07 25.12
C SER A 384 10.02 4.70 26.34
N SER A 385 10.87 5.72 26.14
CA SER A 385 11.55 6.46 27.19
C SER A 385 12.18 7.74 26.65
N ALA A 386 12.53 8.66 27.53
CA ALA A 386 13.31 9.86 27.23
C ALA A 386 14.52 9.97 28.19
N ASP A 387 15.63 10.52 27.70
CA ASP A 387 16.85 10.82 28.46
C ASP A 387 17.17 12.31 28.28
N TYR A 388 16.75 13.12 29.25
CA TYR A 388 16.92 14.58 29.23
C TYR A 388 18.41 14.99 29.22
N SER A 389 19.30 14.18 29.81
CA SER A 389 20.73 14.48 29.87
C SER A 389 21.41 14.40 28.51
N LYS A 390 20.87 13.56 27.63
CA LYS A 390 21.37 13.33 26.26
C LYS A 390 20.50 13.96 25.18
N ASN A 391 19.42 14.63 25.57
CA ASN A 391 18.41 15.16 24.67
C ASN A 391 17.85 14.11 23.68
N LEU A 392 17.55 12.91 24.20
CA LEU A 392 17.33 11.73 23.39
C LEU A 392 16.04 11.02 23.79
N ILE A 393 15.24 10.63 22.79
CA ILE A 393 14.11 9.74 22.99
C ILE A 393 14.43 8.36 22.45
N LYS A 394 13.82 7.33 23.04
CA LYS A 394 13.85 5.96 22.51
C LYS A 394 12.47 5.59 22.03
N ILE A 395 12.40 4.92 20.89
CA ILE A 395 11.17 4.32 20.37
C ILE A 395 11.37 2.80 20.27
N ASN A 396 10.34 2.03 20.62
CA ASN A 396 10.37 0.57 20.46
C ASN A 396 10.51 0.23 18.98
N ASN A 397 11.53 -0.55 18.60
CA ASN A 397 11.85 -0.87 17.22
C ASN A 397 10.71 -1.67 16.58
N HIS A 398 9.78 -0.97 15.94
CA HIS A 398 8.83 -1.58 15.02
C HIS A 398 9.51 -1.74 13.67
N TYR A 399 9.00 -2.66 12.84
CA TYR A 399 9.50 -2.89 11.46
C TYR A 399 9.70 -1.59 10.65
N PHE A 400 8.99 -0.52 11.02
CA PHE A 400 8.89 0.77 10.33
C PHE A 400 9.78 1.89 10.90
N ASN A 401 10.45 1.68 12.03
CA ASN A 401 11.29 2.75 12.63
C ASN A 401 12.60 2.98 11.86
N ARG A 402 12.91 2.11 10.89
CA ARG A 402 14.21 2.09 10.20
C ARG A 402 14.43 3.29 9.26
N GLU A 403 13.46 4.19 9.15
CA GLU A 403 13.39 5.24 8.15
C GLU A 403 13.47 6.66 8.75
N ILE A 404 13.58 6.79 10.08
CA ILE A 404 13.93 8.07 10.70
C ILE A 404 15.43 8.29 10.52
N LEU A 405 15.80 9.40 9.90
CA LEU A 405 17.19 9.78 9.66
C LEU A 405 17.46 11.16 10.25
N ALA A 406 18.74 11.50 10.44
CA ALA A 406 19.14 12.87 10.72
C ALA A 406 18.60 13.81 9.62
N GLY A 407 18.05 14.95 10.04
CA GLY A 407 17.39 15.94 9.17
C GLY A 407 15.89 15.68 8.92
N CYS A 408 15.33 14.56 9.35
CA CYS A 408 13.87 14.38 9.32
C CYS A 408 13.18 15.36 10.27
N LYS A 409 12.00 15.88 9.89
CA LYS A 409 11.11 16.53 10.84
C LYS A 409 10.27 15.48 11.54
N VAL A 410 9.94 15.73 12.80
CA VAL A 410 9.04 14.87 13.56
C VAL A 410 7.98 15.70 14.26
N SER A 411 6.75 15.22 14.26
CA SER A 411 5.67 15.73 15.08
C SER A 411 5.52 14.83 16.30
N LEU A 412 5.66 15.42 17.49
CA LEU A 412 5.37 14.80 18.77
C LEU A 412 3.95 15.21 19.16
N ILE A 413 3.10 14.24 19.50
CA ILE A 413 1.68 14.48 19.78
C ILE A 413 1.30 13.86 21.12
N ASN A 414 0.82 14.70 22.04
CA ASN A 414 0.18 14.29 23.27
C ASN A 414 -1.35 14.30 23.06
N ILE A 415 -1.94 13.15 22.73
CA ILE A 415 -3.38 13.06 22.46
C ILE A 415 -4.21 13.39 23.72
N LYS A 416 -3.70 13.05 24.91
CA LYS A 416 -4.42 13.28 26.16
C LYS A 416 -4.58 14.78 26.44
N GLU A 417 -3.51 15.53 26.24
CA GLU A 417 -3.47 16.98 26.48
C GLU A 417 -3.80 17.80 25.22
N LYS A 418 -4.09 17.13 24.09
CA LYS A 418 -4.39 17.74 22.78
C LYS A 418 -3.33 18.76 22.32
N SER A 419 -2.07 18.48 22.63
CA SER A 419 -0.92 19.31 22.25
C SER A 419 -0.03 18.58 21.26
N ALA A 420 0.68 19.35 20.44
CA ALA A 420 1.66 18.84 19.49
C ALA A 420 2.80 19.83 19.30
N VAL A 421 3.99 19.31 19.01
CA VAL A 421 5.17 20.11 18.66
C VAL A 421 5.91 19.46 17.50
N ILE A 422 6.48 20.28 16.62
CA ILE A 422 7.32 19.84 15.51
C ILE A 422 8.77 20.12 15.88
N ASP A 423 9.66 19.17 15.61
CA ASP A 423 11.09 19.34 15.82
C ASP A 423 11.90 18.64 14.72
N ASP A 424 13.19 18.96 14.63
CA ASP A 424 14.13 18.32 13.71
C ASP A 424 14.89 17.19 14.42
N VAL A 425 15.11 16.08 13.71
CA VAL A 425 15.95 14.98 14.17
C VAL A 425 17.41 15.31 13.90
N MET A 426 18.21 15.48 14.94
CA MET A 426 19.65 15.75 14.82
C MET A 426 20.45 14.48 14.53
N ASP A 427 20.08 13.38 15.19
CA ASP A 427 20.71 12.08 15.00
C ASP A 427 19.70 10.95 15.24
N ALA A 428 19.94 9.82 14.59
CA ALA A 428 19.06 8.67 14.56
C ALA A 428 19.91 7.40 14.55
N THR A 429 20.08 6.78 15.73
CA THR A 429 20.88 5.57 15.89
C THR A 429 19.99 4.34 16.01
N LYS A 430 20.21 3.37 15.12
CA LYS A 430 19.43 2.13 15.07
C LYS A 430 20.03 1.06 16.00
N GLY A 431 19.26 0.63 16.99
CA GLY A 431 19.52 -0.56 17.79
C GLY A 431 18.75 -1.79 17.29
N THR A 432 19.03 -2.94 17.91
CA THR A 432 18.34 -4.21 17.60
C THR A 432 16.90 -4.21 18.12
N ALA A 433 16.64 -3.67 19.32
CA ALA A 433 15.32 -3.64 19.95
C ALA A 433 14.69 -2.23 20.05
N GLN A 434 15.50 -1.17 19.95
CA GLN A 434 15.05 0.22 20.06
C GLN A 434 15.81 1.08 19.07
N MET A 435 15.21 2.21 18.71
CA MET A 435 15.88 3.28 18.00
C MET A 435 16.02 4.49 18.93
N GLU A 436 17.19 5.10 18.90
CA GLU A 436 17.51 6.29 19.66
C GLU A 436 17.50 7.50 18.73
N ILE A 437 16.78 8.54 19.11
CA ILE A 437 16.59 9.75 18.31
C ILE A 437 17.02 10.94 19.17
N VAL A 438 18.00 11.69 18.69
CA VAL A 438 18.39 12.97 19.27
C VAL A 438 17.61 14.06 18.56
N LEU A 439 16.88 14.87 19.33
CA LEU A 439 16.08 15.97 18.80
C LEU A 439 16.88 17.28 18.84
N ASN A 440 16.50 18.24 18.00
CA ASN A 440 17.15 19.55 17.94
C ASN A 440 16.77 20.44 19.13
N THR A 441 15.50 20.44 19.52
CA THR A 441 15.01 21.18 20.68
C THR A 441 15.27 20.37 21.96
N LYS A 442 15.55 21.06 23.08
CA LYS A 442 15.75 20.38 24.37
C LYS A 442 14.47 19.68 24.82
N LEU A 443 14.59 18.47 25.35
CA LEU A 443 13.45 17.70 25.86
C LEU A 443 12.72 18.40 27.00
N SER A 444 13.39 19.26 27.78
CA SER A 444 12.73 20.14 28.76
C SER A 444 11.69 21.05 28.11
N ASP A 445 12.06 21.65 26.99
CA ASP A 445 11.28 22.67 26.32
C ASP A 445 10.16 21.99 25.51
N LEU A 446 10.45 20.83 24.91
CA LEU A 446 9.43 19.99 24.27
C LEU A 446 8.42 19.46 25.29
N ALA A 447 8.89 19.03 26.47
CA ALA A 447 8.02 18.53 27.53
C ALA A 447 7.07 19.62 28.04
N GLU A 448 7.55 20.85 28.20
CA GLU A 448 6.70 21.99 28.56
C GLU A 448 5.61 22.23 27.50
N ASN A 449 5.97 22.26 26.22
CA ASN A 449 5.01 22.43 25.12
C ASN A 449 3.99 21.28 24.99
N LEU A 450 4.40 20.07 25.39
CA LEU A 450 3.56 18.87 25.36
C LEU A 450 2.80 18.63 26.68
N ASN A 451 2.95 19.49 27.69
CA ASN A 451 2.40 19.30 29.05
C ASN A 451 2.82 17.96 29.67
N ILE A 452 4.12 17.66 29.61
CA ILE A 452 4.75 16.47 30.20
C ILE A 452 5.48 16.89 31.47
N HIS A 453 5.16 16.25 32.60
CA HIS A 453 5.69 16.58 33.92
C HIS A 453 6.67 15.54 34.46
N SER A 454 6.82 14.39 33.80
CA SER A 454 7.76 13.34 34.21
C SER A 454 8.29 12.52 33.02
N GLU A 455 9.43 11.84 33.21
CA GLU A 455 10.04 11.01 32.15
C GLU A 455 9.13 9.85 31.70
N SER A 456 8.32 9.29 32.60
CA SER A 456 7.43 8.17 32.29
C SER A 456 6.26 8.57 31.38
N GLU A 457 5.84 9.84 31.40
CA GLU A 457 4.74 10.35 30.58
C GLU A 457 5.08 10.40 29.09
N TRP A 458 6.36 10.39 28.73
CA TRP A 458 6.79 10.24 27.34
C TRP A 458 6.23 8.98 26.67
N THR A 459 5.89 7.93 27.44
CA THR A 459 5.28 6.71 26.91
C THR A 459 3.89 6.91 26.31
N GLY A 460 3.21 8.00 26.68
CA GLY A 460 1.92 8.40 26.10
C GLY A 460 2.03 9.27 24.85
N ILE A 461 3.25 9.63 24.44
CA ILE A 461 3.50 10.54 23.31
C ILE A 461 3.69 9.75 22.02
N TYR A 462 3.01 10.21 20.98
CA TYR A 462 3.16 9.68 19.64
C TYR A 462 4.15 10.49 18.83
N LEU A 463 4.96 9.78 18.06
CA LEU A 463 5.88 10.38 17.12
C LEU A 463 5.43 10.03 15.70
N TYR A 464 5.31 11.07 14.89
CA TYR A 464 5.10 11.00 13.44
C TYR A 464 6.28 11.66 12.74
N VAL A 465 6.68 11.15 11.59
CA VAL A 465 7.78 11.72 10.79
C VAL A 465 7.16 12.59 9.71
N ASP A 466 7.49 13.88 9.76
CA ASP A 466 7.18 14.85 8.72
C ASP A 466 8.41 14.96 7.80
N SER A 467 8.22 14.91 6.48
CA SER A 467 9.34 14.88 5.52
C SER A 467 9.41 16.15 4.70
#